data_AF-A0A4P2Q7J5-F1
#
_entry.id   AF-A0A4P2Q7J5-F1
#
_cell.length_a   1.000
_cell.length_b   1.000
_cell.length_c   1.000
_cell.angle_alpha   90.00
_cell.angle_beta   90.00
_cell.angle_gamma   90.00
#
_symmetry.space_group_name_H-M   'P 1'
#
loop_
_entity.id
_entity.type
_entity.pdbx_description
1 polymer ?
#
loop_
_entity_poly.entity_id
_entity_poly.type
_entity_poly.pdbx_seq_one_letter_code
_entity_poly.pdbx_strand_id
1 'polypeptide(L)'
;MSTADDVLAFARMMLNRGVHEGKQLLSERSIELMITDHITLEQKALSPFSPGFWDGHGWGYGLSIVTRSEPGDPRGLGWDGG
;
A
#
# COMPACT_ATOMS: atom_id res chain seq x y z
N MET A 1 16.98 -6.92 7.86
CA MET A 1 15.90 -7.42 8.75
C MET A 1 15.36 -6.25 9.53
N SER A 2 14.05 -6.22 9.74
CA SER A 2 13.32 -5.19 10.50
C SER A 2 12.54 -5.87 11.63
N THR A 3 12.18 -5.14 12.69
CA THR A 3 11.40 -5.65 13.83
C THR A 3 9.91 -5.33 13.69
N ALA A 4 9.05 -6.01 14.47
CA ALA A 4 7.62 -5.72 14.47
C ALA A 4 7.31 -4.26 14.86
N ASP A 5 8.10 -3.69 15.78
CA ASP A 5 7.97 -2.30 16.21
C ASP A 5 8.33 -1.32 15.08
N ASP A 6 9.36 -1.63 14.28
CA ASP A 6 9.71 -0.82 13.10
C ASP A 6 8.58 -0.80 12.07
N VAL A 7 7.96 -1.96 11.81
CA VAL A 7 6.82 -2.06 10.90
C VAL A 7 5.62 -1.29 11.44
N LEU A 8 5.38 -1.36 12.76
CA LEU A 8 4.31 -0.60 13.40
C LEU A 8 4.57 0.92 13.35
N ALA A 9 5.81 1.35 13.57
CA ALA A 9 6.22 2.74 13.47
C ALA A 9 6.02 3.28 12.05
N PHE A 10 6.38 2.49 11.04
CA PHE A 10 6.14 2.80 9.64
C PHE A 10 4.64 2.90 9.32
N ALA A 11 3.84 1.91 9.72
CA ALA A 11 2.39 1.93 9.52
C ALA A 11 1.72 3.14 10.17
N ARG A 12 2.13 3.49 11.39
CA ARG A 12 1.65 4.69 12.10
C ARG A 12 2.04 5.97 11.38
N MET A 13 3.26 6.07 10.85
CA MET A 13 3.70 7.21 10.05
C MET A 13 2.83 7.38 8.79
N MET A 14 2.54 6.29 8.09
CA MET A 14 1.67 6.30 6.91
C MET A 14 0.25 6.77 7.26
N LEU A 15 -0.33 6.26 8.35
CA LEU A 15 -1.65 6.68 8.86
C LEU A 15 -1.66 8.16 9.28
N ASN A 16 -0.57 8.65 9.84
CA ASN A 16 -0.39 10.04 10.24
C ASN A 16 0.11 10.95 9.09
N ARG A 17 -0.19 10.60 7.83
CA ARG A 17 0.15 11.41 6.64
C ARG A 17 1.62 11.81 6.58
N GLY A 18 2.52 10.90 6.96
CA GLY A 18 3.97 11.09 6.86
C GLY A 18 4.62 11.67 8.12
N VAL A 19 3.87 11.82 9.22
CA VAL A 19 4.38 12.29 10.50
C VAL A 19 4.72 11.12 11.43
N HIS A 20 5.96 11.10 11.93
CA HIS A 20 6.41 10.18 12.97
C HIS A 20 6.96 10.98 14.15
N GLU A 21 6.47 10.72 15.36
CA GLU A 21 6.90 11.42 16.59
C GLU A 21 6.89 12.96 16.47
N GLY A 22 5.89 13.52 15.78
CA GLY A 22 5.74 14.96 15.58
C GLY A 22 6.67 15.58 14.53
N LYS A 23 7.50 14.78 13.84
CA LYS A 23 8.34 15.21 12.72
C LYS A 23 7.74 14.75 11.39
N GLN A 24 7.64 15.67 10.43
CA GLN A 24 7.25 15.33 9.05
C GLN A 24 8.43 14.65 8.35
N LEU A 25 8.34 13.34 8.13
CA LEU A 25 9.37 12.56 7.44
C LEU A 25 9.11 12.45 5.94
N LEU A 26 7.84 12.31 5.55
CA LEU A 26 7.40 12.31 4.16
C LEU A 26 6.33 13.37 3.99
N SER A 27 6.30 14.09 2.87
CA SER A 27 5.20 15.02 2.62
C SER A 27 3.88 14.27 2.46
N GLU A 28 2.77 14.91 2.79
CA GLU A 28 1.43 14.35 2.56
C GLU A 28 1.22 13.93 1.10
N ARG A 29 1.71 14.73 0.15
CA ARG A 29 1.70 14.38 -1.28
C ARG A 29 2.51 13.13 -1.59
N SER A 30 3.62 12.92 -0.90
CA SER A 30 4.41 11.69 -1.04
C SER A 30 3.62 10.49 -0.55
N ILE A 31 2.89 10.63 0.56
CA ILE A 31 2.01 9.56 1.07
C ILE A 31 0.89 9.27 0.08
N GLU A 32 0.23 10.28 -0.45
CA GLU A 32 -0.80 10.12 -1.48
C GLU A 32 -0.28 9.36 -2.70
N LEU A 33 0.90 9.72 -3.20
CA LEU A 33 1.54 9.01 -4.31
C LEU A 33 1.89 7.57 -3.94
N MET A 34 2.34 7.30 -2.71
CA MET A 34 2.65 5.94 -2.26
C MET A 34 1.41 5.04 -2.15
N ILE A 35 0.23 5.59 -1.87
CA ILE A 35 -1.03 4.85 -1.71
C ILE A 35 -1.98 4.96 -2.92
N THR A 36 -1.53 5.55 -4.01
CA THR A 36 -2.27 5.62 -5.27
C THR A 36 -1.87 4.44 -6.15
N ASP A 37 -2.85 3.77 -6.77
CA ASP A 37 -2.57 2.73 -7.75
C ASP A 37 -1.96 3.35 -9.02
N HIS A 38 -0.71 3.01 -9.31
CA HIS A 38 0.01 3.49 -10.50
C HIS A 38 0.06 2.46 -11.63
N ILE A 39 -0.56 1.29 -11.46
CA ILE A 39 -0.56 0.24 -12.49
C ILE A 39 -1.73 0.46 -13.43
N THR A 40 -1.43 0.68 -14.70
CA THR A 40 -2.47 0.89 -15.72
C THR A 40 -3.22 -0.41 -16.02
N LEU A 41 -4.44 -0.31 -16.54
CA LEU A 41 -5.24 -1.48 -16.93
C LEU A 41 -4.50 -2.38 -17.94
N GLU A 42 -3.74 -1.80 -18.86
CA GLU A 42 -2.92 -2.54 -19.83
C GLU A 42 -1.81 -3.34 -19.16
N GLN A 43 -1.17 -2.78 -18.13
CA GLN A 43 -0.15 -3.49 -17.35
C GLN A 43 -0.77 -4.59 -16.48
N LYS A 44 -1.97 -4.35 -15.91
CA LYS A 44 -2.73 -5.37 -15.16
C LYS A 44 -3.10 -6.56 -16.05
N ALA A 45 -3.47 -6.31 -17.30
CA ALA A 45 -3.82 -7.37 -18.26
C ALA A 45 -2.63 -8.28 -18.64
N LEU A 46 -1.40 -7.76 -18.58
CA LEU A 46 -0.17 -8.50 -18.87
C LEU A 46 0.50 -9.08 -17.62
N SER A 47 -0.12 -8.88 -16.46
CA SER A 47 0.48 -9.21 -15.17
C SER A 47 0.57 -10.72 -14.95
N PRO A 48 1.66 -11.22 -14.33
CA PRO A 48 1.80 -12.64 -13.99
C PRO A 48 0.99 -13.06 -12.75
N PHE A 49 0.27 -12.15 -12.09
CA PHE A 49 -0.55 -12.48 -10.91
C PHE A 49 -1.77 -13.35 -11.27
N SER A 50 -2.30 -14.07 -10.28
CA SER A 50 -3.46 -14.94 -10.46
C SER A 50 -4.67 -14.16 -10.99
N PRO A 51 -5.52 -14.78 -11.84
CA PRO A 51 -6.77 -14.17 -12.30
C PRO A 51 -7.59 -13.62 -11.12
N GLY A 52 -8.08 -12.39 -11.24
CA GLY A 52 -8.88 -11.71 -10.21
C GLY A 52 -8.08 -10.91 -9.16
N PHE A 53 -6.74 -11.00 -9.13
CA PHE A 53 -5.91 -10.25 -8.18
C PHE A 53 -6.15 -8.73 -8.29
N TRP A 54 -6.15 -8.20 -9.51
CA TRP A 54 -6.30 -6.76 -9.75
C TRP A 54 -7.74 -6.22 -9.61
N ASP A 55 -8.73 -7.08 -9.34
CA ASP A 55 -10.13 -6.67 -9.17
C ASP A 55 -10.36 -5.99 -7.80
N GLY A 56 -9.50 -6.28 -6.83
CA GLY A 56 -9.52 -5.66 -5.50
C GLY A 56 -8.18 -5.12 -5.02
N HIS A 57 -7.13 -5.27 -5.83
CA HIS A 57 -5.78 -4.79 -5.49
C HIS A 57 -5.26 -3.81 -6.56
N GLY A 58 -4.42 -2.88 -6.10
CA GLY A 58 -3.63 -1.96 -6.89
C GLY A 58 -2.21 -1.92 -6.34
N TRP A 59 -1.31 -1.24 -7.03
CA TRP A 59 0.07 -1.14 -6.58
C TRP A 59 0.53 0.31 -6.59
N GLY A 60 0.90 0.79 -5.40
CA GLY A 60 1.50 2.09 -5.21
C GLY A 60 3.01 2.02 -5.24
N TYR A 61 3.68 3.09 -4.81
CA TYR A 61 5.14 3.06 -4.70
C TYR A 61 5.61 2.19 -3.53
N GLY A 62 5.84 0.92 -3.83
CA GLY A 62 6.40 -0.08 -2.90
C GLY A 62 5.39 -0.79 -2.01
N LEU A 63 4.08 -0.60 -2.25
CA LEU A 63 3.01 -1.16 -1.41
C LEU A 63 1.86 -1.69 -2.28
N SER A 64 1.33 -2.85 -1.91
CA SER A 64 0.02 -3.34 -2.37
C SER A 64 -1.07 -2.52 -1.69
N ILE A 65 -2.03 -2.07 -2.48
CA ILE A 65 -3.16 -1.26 -2.06
C ILE A 65 -4.41 -2.09 -2.26
N VAL A 66 -5.24 -2.21 -1.23
CA VAL A 66 -6.58 -2.79 -1.38
C VAL A 66 -7.52 -1.72 -1.93
N THR A 67 -7.89 -1.84 -3.21
CA THR A 67 -8.76 -0.89 -3.94
C THR A 67 -10.25 -1.23 -3.80
N ARG A 68 -10.58 -2.49 -3.51
CA ARG A 68 -11.93 -2.96 -3.18
C ARG A 68 -11.85 -3.92 -2.00
N SER A 69 -12.70 -3.71 -1.01
CA SER A 69 -12.83 -4.63 0.15
C SER A 69 -14.27 -5.06 0.30
N GLU A 70 -14.51 -6.36 0.33
CA GLU A 70 -15.78 -6.98 0.71
C GLU A 70 -15.86 -7.16 2.24
N PRO A 71 -17.05 -7.36 2.83
CA PRO A 71 -17.19 -7.64 4.25
C PRO A 71 -16.47 -8.94 4.64
N GLY A 72 -15.33 -8.83 5.32
CA GLY A 72 -14.48 -9.96 5.71
C GLY A 72 -13.03 -9.86 5.20
N ASP A 73 -12.75 -8.95 4.27
CA ASP A 73 -11.40 -8.78 3.72
C ASP A 73 -10.45 -8.03 4.67
N PRO A 74 -9.14 -8.36 4.63
CA PRO A 74 -8.12 -7.58 5.31
C PRO A 74 -8.14 -6.13 4.84
N ARG A 75 -8.30 -5.19 5.79
CA ARG A 75 -8.22 -3.75 5.53
C ARG A 75 -6.81 -3.25 5.83
N GLY A 76 -6.10 -2.69 4.86
CA GLY A 76 -4.80 -2.08 5.09
C GLY A 76 -3.92 -1.91 3.85
N LEU A 77 -2.68 -1.47 4.08
CA LEU A 77 -1.59 -1.46 3.11
C LEU A 77 -0.73 -2.70 3.37
N GLY A 78 -0.45 -3.48 2.33
CA GLY A 78 0.21 -4.78 2.45
C GLY A 78 1.28 -5.00 1.39
N TRP A 79 1.91 -6.18 1.43
CA TRP A 79 2.85 -6.64 0.42
C TRP A 79 2.48 -8.09 0.06
N ASP A 80 2.02 -8.32 -1.16
CA ASP A 80 1.64 -9.65 -1.67
C ASP A 80 2.80 -10.31 -2.44
N GLY A 81 4.01 -10.26 -1.87
CA GLY A 81 5.22 -10.81 -2.49
C GLY A 81 6.01 -11.72 -1.55
N GLY A 82 5.63 -12.99 -1.50
CA GLY A 82 6.48 -14.09 -1.06
C GLY A 82 6.66 -15.07 -2.19
#